data_AF-A0A931S9H6-F1
#
_entry.id   AF-A0A931S9H6-F1
#
_cell.length_a   1.000
_cell.length_b   1.000
_cell.length_c   1.000
_cell.angle_alpha   90.00
_cell.angle_beta   90.00
_cell.angle_gamma   90.00
#
_symmetry.space_group_name_H-M   'P 1'
#
loop_
_entity.id
_entity.type
_entity.pdbx_description
1 polymer ?
#
loop_
_entity_poly.entity_id
_entity_poly.type
_entity_poly.pdbx_seq_one_letter_code
_entity_poly.pdbx_strand_id
1 'polypeptide(L)'
;MSKPAGRIDRAKFRAVMREQREEAKKGPEGHTIRQRAVIRLVEDQLKEARVGEYTILCDEAKSRKGGGKAPSPLQYFVAAVGF
;
A
#
# COMPACT_ATOMS: atom_id res chain seq x y z
N MET A 1 -7.62 -13.34 -35.22
CA MET A 1 -6.52 -12.96 -34.30
C MET A 1 -7.13 -12.76 -32.92
N SER A 2 -6.78 -13.58 -31.91
CA SER A 2 -7.30 -13.42 -30.55
C SER A 2 -6.60 -12.25 -29.88
N LYS A 3 -7.36 -11.31 -29.30
CA LYS A 3 -6.80 -10.19 -28.52
C LYS A 3 -5.87 -10.75 -27.42
N PRO A 4 -4.68 -10.17 -27.19
CA PRO A 4 -3.90 -10.52 -26.01
C PRO A 4 -4.74 -10.21 -24.77
N ALA A 5 -5.01 -11.22 -23.96
CA ALA A 5 -5.68 -11.03 -22.69
C ALA A 5 -4.78 -10.14 -21.82
N GLY A 6 -5.26 -8.94 -21.49
CA GLY A 6 -4.54 -8.07 -20.56
C GLY A 6 -4.29 -8.82 -19.25
N ARG A 7 -3.17 -8.52 -18.57
CA ARG A 7 -2.81 -9.18 -17.30
C ARG A 7 -3.84 -8.96 -16.18
N ILE A 8 -4.78 -8.03 -16.37
CA ILE A 8 -5.84 -7.70 -15.43
C ILE A 8 -7.16 -8.29 -15.93
N ASP A 9 -7.84 -9.04 -15.06
CA ASP A 9 -9.22 -9.45 -15.27
C ASP A 9 -10.16 -8.24 -15.14
N ARG A 10 -10.53 -7.68 -16.28
CA ARG A 10 -11.39 -6.50 -16.37
C ARG A 10 -12.83 -6.79 -15.98
N ALA A 11 -13.32 -8.03 -16.11
CA ALA A 11 -14.69 -8.38 -15.77
C ALA A 11 -14.84 -8.38 -14.25
N LYS A 12 -13.91 -9.04 -13.54
CA LYS A 12 -13.84 -9.02 -12.08
C LYS A 12 -13.71 -7.61 -11.53
N PHE A 13 -12.83 -6.79 -12.11
CA PHE A 13 -12.65 -5.41 -11.67
C PHE A 13 -13.91 -4.55 -11.83
N ARG A 14 -14.63 -4.68 -12.96
CA ARG A 14 -15.89 -3.94 -13.19
C ARG A 14 -17.00 -4.32 -12.21
N ALA A 15 -17.07 -5.59 -11.80
CA ALA A 15 -18.04 -6.03 -10.80
C ALA A 15 -17.79 -5.34 -9.46
N VAL A 16 -16.56 -5.40 -8.95
CA VAL A 16 -16.17 -4.75 -7.68
C VAL A 16 -16.40 -3.24 -7.73
N MET A 17 -16.04 -2.58 -8.83
CA MET A 17 -16.25 -1.13 -8.97
C MET A 17 -17.73 -0.74 -8.98
N ARG A 18 -18.61 -1.62 -9.50
CA ARG A 18 -20.05 -1.38 -9.45
C ARG A 18 -20.56 -1.48 -8.01
N GLU A 19 -20.15 -2.51 -7.27
CA GLU A 19 -20.49 -2.69 -5.86
C GLU A 19 -20.05 -1.48 -5.02
N GLN A 20 -18.78 -1.06 -5.15
CA GLN A 20 -18.26 0.11 -4.42
C GLN A 20 -19.04 1.40 -4.74
N ARG A 21 -19.49 1.58 -6.00
CA ARG A 21 -20.32 2.72 -6.37
C ARG A 21 -21.70 2.70 -5.75
N GLU A 22 -22.33 1.53 -5.61
CA GLU A 22 -23.61 1.42 -4.93
C GLU A 22 -23.47 1.63 -3.41
N GLU A 23 -22.39 1.14 -2.79
CA GLU A 23 -22.08 1.44 -1.38
C GLU A 23 -21.85 2.93 -1.13
N ALA A 24 -21.09 3.59 -2.02
CA ALA A 24 -20.86 5.03 -1.97
C ALA A 24 -22.17 5.84 -1.93
N LYS A 25 -23.21 5.44 -2.67
CA LYS A 25 -24.50 6.14 -2.68
C LYS A 25 -25.25 6.11 -1.34
N LYS A 26 -24.87 5.23 -0.40
CA LYS A 26 -25.56 5.07 0.89
C LYS A 26 -25.22 6.16 1.92
N GLY A 27 -24.29 7.07 1.61
CA GLY A 27 -23.98 8.24 2.44
C GLY A 27 -22.48 8.50 2.62
N PRO A 28 -22.09 9.46 3.47
CA PRO A 28 -20.70 9.90 3.62
C PRO A 28 -19.70 8.79 4.02
N GLU A 29 -20.17 7.82 4.80
CA GLU A 29 -19.39 6.64 5.22
C GLU A 29 -19.02 5.74 4.03
N GLY A 30 -19.87 5.66 3.00
CA GLY A 30 -19.64 4.85 1.79
C GLY A 30 -18.53 5.40 0.88
N HIS A 31 -18.09 6.63 1.12
CA HIS A 31 -17.00 7.28 0.37
C HIS A 31 -15.68 7.34 1.14
N THR A 32 -15.68 6.94 2.42
CA THR A 32 -14.54 7.17 3.31
C THR A 32 -13.67 5.91 3.40
N ILE A 33 -12.45 5.99 2.89
CA ILE A 33 -11.43 4.95 3.12
C ILE A 33 -10.47 5.44 4.20
N ARG A 34 -10.33 4.67 5.28
CA ARG A 34 -9.38 4.95 6.35
C ARG A 34 -8.31 3.87 6.39
N GLN A 35 -7.10 4.23 6.00
CA GLN A 35 -5.91 3.38 6.18
C GLN A 35 -5.15 3.83 7.43
N ARG A 36 -4.64 2.88 8.21
CA ARG A 36 -3.85 3.15 9.42
C ARG A 36 -2.61 2.28 9.42
N ALA A 37 -1.52 2.87 9.91
CA ALA A 37 -0.28 2.18 10.20
C ALA A 37 0.04 2.31 11.69
N VAL A 38 0.49 1.23 12.31
CA VAL A 38 1.12 1.27 13.64
C VAL A 38 2.59 1.00 13.43
N ILE A 39 3.45 1.91 13.90
CA ILE A 39 4.89 1.85 13.65
C ILE A 39 5.62 1.79 14.99
N ARG A 40 6.55 0.85 15.11
CA ARG A 40 7.47 0.76 16.25
C ARG A 40 8.92 0.82 15.79
N LEU A 41 9.77 1.46 16.59
CA LEU A 41 11.21 1.39 16.43
C LEU A 41 11.69 0.04 16.98
N VAL A 42 12.51 -0.67 16.21
CA VAL A 42 13.03 -2.00 16.58
C VAL A 42 14.47 -1.87 17.09
N GLU A 43 15.34 -1.27 16.28
CA GLU A 43 16.78 -1.13 16.55
C GLU A 43 17.32 0.03 15.69
N ASP A 44 18.05 0.98 16.28
CA ASP A 44 18.59 2.17 15.58
C ASP A 44 17.55 2.89 14.71
N GLN A 45 17.66 2.74 13.37
CA GLN A 45 16.73 3.32 12.39
C GLN A 45 15.76 2.28 11.81
N LEU A 46 15.89 1.00 12.16
CA LEU A 46 14.98 -0.06 11.74
C LEU A 46 13.63 0.08 12.45
N LYS A 47 12.58 0.18 11.65
CA LYS A 47 11.19 0.31 12.06
C LYS A 47 10.39 -0.83 11.47
N GLU A 48 9.40 -1.27 12.23
CA GLU A 48 8.39 -2.22 11.77
C GLU A 48 7.04 -1.49 11.75
N ALA A 49 6.39 -1.51 10.59
CA ALA A 49 5.09 -0.92 10.37
C ALA A 49 4.07 -2.02 10.10
N ARG A 50 2.97 -2.04 10.85
CA ARG A 50 1.81 -2.88 10.56
C ARG A 50 0.74 -2.04 9.87
N VAL A 51 0.39 -2.42 8.63
CA VAL A 51 -0.62 -1.76 7.79
C VAL A 51 -1.66 -2.79 7.39
N GLY A 52 -2.82 -2.76 8.04
CA GLY A 52 -3.81 -3.84 7.93
C GLY A 52 -3.22 -5.18 8.35
N GLU A 53 -3.19 -6.15 7.43
CA GLU A 53 -2.63 -7.48 7.64
C GLU A 53 -1.13 -7.57 7.29
N TYR A 54 -0.56 -6.52 6.69
CA TYR A 54 0.82 -6.53 6.22
C TYR A 54 1.78 -5.98 7.28
N THR A 55 2.97 -6.59 7.34
CA THR A 55 4.11 -6.09 8.10
C THR A 55 5.18 -5.62 7.13
N ILE A 56 5.62 -4.38 7.29
CA ILE A 56 6.59 -3.71 6.41
C ILE A 56 7.76 -3.26 7.29
N LEU A 57 8.97 -3.60 6.88
CA LEU A 57 10.18 -3.06 7.50
C LEU A 57 10.61 -1.78 6.80
N CYS A 58 11.13 -0.83 7.55
CA CYS A 58 11.69 0.40 7.02
C CYS A 58 12.99 0.68 7.77
N ASP A 59 14.07 0.98 7.07
CA ASP A 59 15.37 1.26 7.68
C ASP A 59 16.02 2.45 6.99
N GLU A 60 17.25 2.76 7.32
CA GLU A 60 18.05 3.74 6.62
C GLU A 60 19.34 3.13 6.09
N ALA A 61 19.93 3.79 5.10
CA ALA A 61 21.27 3.43 4.64
C ALA A 61 22.28 3.63 5.78
N LYS A 62 23.39 2.88 5.75
CA LYS A 62 24.49 3.01 6.73
C LYS A 62 25.02 4.44 6.84
N SER A 63 25.06 5.18 5.73
CA SER A 63 25.46 6.60 5.70
C SER A 63 24.56 7.53 6.51
N ARG A 64 23.31 7.11 6.78
CA ARG A 64 22.34 7.81 7.63
C ARG A 64 22.15 7.12 8.99
N LYS A 65 23.15 6.34 9.43
CA LYS A 65 23.15 5.57 10.69
C LYS A 65 22.04 4.52 10.77
N GLY A 66 21.61 3.95 9.64
CA GLY A 66 20.73 2.78 9.61
C GLY A 66 21.46 1.47 9.33
N GLY A 67 20.73 0.36 9.41
CA GLY A 67 21.28 -0.98 9.21
C GLY A 67 21.32 -1.42 7.74
N GLY A 68 20.63 -0.71 6.84
CA GLY A 68 20.41 -1.13 5.45
C GLY A 68 19.59 -2.41 5.32
N LYS A 69 18.80 -2.79 6.34
CA LYS A 69 18.04 -4.04 6.41
C LYS A 69 16.70 -3.97 5.67
N ALA A 70 16.26 -2.77 5.29
CA ALA A 70 15.02 -2.51 4.57
C ALA A 70 15.11 -1.19 3.76
N PRO A 71 14.20 -0.94 2.81
CA PRO A 71 14.13 0.34 2.11
C PRO A 71 13.93 1.51 3.07
N SER A 72 14.44 2.67 2.66
CA SER A 72 14.22 3.94 3.34
C SER A 72 12.81 4.48 3.19
N PRO A 73 12.33 5.32 4.12
CA PRO A 73 11.01 5.95 4.00
C PRO A 73 10.83 6.66 2.65
N LEU A 74 11.88 7.33 2.17
CA LEU A 74 11.86 8.02 0.88
C LEU A 74 11.71 7.05 -0.29
N GLN A 75 12.33 5.87 -0.24
CA GLN A 75 12.18 4.86 -1.29
C GLN A 75 10.75 4.30 -1.33
N TYR A 76 10.12 4.10 -0.16
CA TYR A 76 8.69 3.75 -0.10
C TYR A 76 7.82 4.86 -0.70
N PHE A 77 8.09 6.11 -0.37
CA PHE A 77 7.34 7.25 -0.92
C PHE A 77 7.48 7.37 -2.45
N VAL A 78 8.70 7.21 -2.99
CA VAL A 78 8.93 7.23 -4.44
C VAL A 78 8.25 6.05 -5.13
N ALA A 79 8.36 4.84 -4.57
CA ALA A 79 7.72 3.65 -5.13
C ALA A 79 6.18 3.77 -5.13
N ALA A 80 5.60 4.45 -4.13
CA ALA A 80 4.15 4.68 -4.04
C ALA A 80 3.56 5.42 -5.25
N VAL A 81 4.35 6.20 -5.99
CA VAL A 81 3.90 6.87 -7.23
C VAL A 81 3.68 5.86 -8.38
N GLY A 82 4.37 4.72 -8.34
CA GLY A 82 4.31 3.71 -9.40
C GLY A 82 3.34 2.54 -9.15
N PHE A 83 2.73 2.47 -7.96
CA PHE A 83 1.68 1.50 -7.62
C PHE A 83 0.29 2.04 -8.01
#